data_AF-A0ABD2IG53-F1
#
_entry.id   AF-A0ABD2IG53-F1
#
_cell.length_a   1.000
_cell.length_b   1.000
_cell.length_c   1.000
_cell.angle_alpha   90.00
_cell.angle_beta   90.00
_cell.angle_gamma   90.00
#
_symmetry.space_group_name_H-M   'P 1'
#
loop_
_entity.id
_entity.type
_entity.pdbx_description
1 polymer ?
#
loop_
_entity_poly.entity_id
_entity_poly.type
_entity_poly.pdbx_seq_one_letter_code
_entity_poly.pdbx_strand_id
1 'polypeptide(L)'
;MGWRFDTSPFRSRLFKWRVSLDEFPFAAFPPYIAAGAVLLTGQTIAEFYAAIPHVRLFRLDDVFTGILSHLLAITPQHNANFAFYRQSFAAASLALASSETTITLIAVHDYSPEEMRETYEKAMKQQNQQKLQLF
;
A
#
# COMPACT_ATOMS: atom_id res chain seq x y z
N MET A 1 -5.97 2.27 4.94
CA MET A 1 -4.69 3.02 4.89
C MET A 1 -3.64 2.20 4.17
N GLY A 2 -2.60 2.85 3.64
CA GLY A 2 -1.44 2.23 3.00
C GLY A 2 -0.62 3.27 2.24
N TRP A 3 0.24 2.86 1.29
CA TRP A 3 0.91 3.82 0.41
C TRP A 3 -0.09 4.39 -0.60
N ARG A 4 -0.22 5.71 -0.70
CA ARG A 4 -1.27 6.36 -1.51
C ARG A 4 -0.66 6.90 -2.79
N PHE A 5 -1.38 6.70 -3.89
CA PHE A 5 -1.07 7.31 -5.17
C PHE A 5 -2.17 8.28 -5.58
N ASP A 6 -1.73 9.43 -6.09
CA ASP A 6 -2.55 10.46 -6.73
C ASP A 6 -2.01 10.62 -8.15
N THR A 7 -2.40 9.71 -9.04
CA THR A 7 -1.81 9.57 -10.38
C THR A 7 -2.83 9.73 -11.49
N SER A 8 -2.32 9.97 -12.70
CA SER A 8 -3.11 9.97 -13.93
C SER A 8 -2.88 8.67 -14.71
N PRO A 9 -3.86 8.22 -15.50
CA PRO A 9 -3.70 6.99 -16.29
C PRO A 9 -2.54 7.11 -17.28
N PHE A 10 -1.61 6.16 -17.26
CA PHE A 10 -0.54 6.10 -18.24
C PHE A 10 -1.12 5.81 -19.63
N ARG A 11 -0.90 6.70 -20.60
CA ARG A 11 -1.51 6.58 -21.94
C ARG A 11 -0.60 5.93 -22.99
N SER A 12 0.71 5.92 -22.76
CA SER A 12 1.69 5.38 -23.70
C SER A 12 1.61 3.85 -23.80
N ARG A 13 1.68 3.34 -25.03
CA ARG A 13 1.56 1.89 -25.39
C ARG A 13 2.67 1.01 -24.86
N LEU A 14 3.79 1.59 -24.44
CA LEU A 14 4.95 0.85 -23.94
C LEU A 14 4.86 0.50 -22.45
N PHE A 15 3.90 1.08 -21.73
CA PHE A 15 3.75 0.82 -20.30
C PHE A 15 2.82 -0.37 -20.06
N LYS A 16 3.27 -1.30 -19.20
CA LYS A 16 2.49 -2.46 -18.72
C LYS A 16 1.10 -2.05 -18.21
N TRP A 17 1.04 -0.90 -17.54
CA TRP A 17 -0.16 -0.35 -16.90
C TRP A 17 -0.88 0.68 -17.77
N ARG A 18 -0.73 0.61 -19.09
CA ARG A 18 -1.43 1.52 -19.99
C ARG A 18 -2.94 1.41 -19.81
N VAL A 19 -3.60 2.56 -19.77
CA VAL A 19 -5.06 2.68 -19.79
C VAL A 19 -5.47 3.57 -20.96
N SER A 20 -6.34 3.06 -21.83
CA SER A 20 -6.86 3.81 -22.98
C SER A 20 -7.95 4.80 -22.59
N LEU A 21 -8.25 5.78 -23.46
CA LEU A 21 -9.37 6.70 -23.22
C LEU A 21 -10.73 5.98 -23.25
N ASP A 22 -10.86 4.92 -24.06
CA ASP A 22 -12.07 4.09 -24.11
C ASP A 22 -12.28 3.33 -22.80
N GLU A 23 -11.20 2.89 -22.17
CA GLU A 23 -11.22 2.18 -20.89
C GLU A 23 -11.45 3.12 -19.71
N PHE A 24 -10.81 4.29 -19.71
CA PHE A 24 -10.98 5.31 -18.68
C PHE A 24 -10.85 6.70 -19.31
N PRO A 25 -11.97 7.41 -19.56
CA PRO A 25 -11.97 8.65 -20.33
C PRO A 25 -11.50 9.87 -19.52
N PHE A 26 -11.39 9.75 -18.19
CA PHE A 26 -11.04 10.87 -17.33
C PHE A 26 -9.52 11.11 -17.28
N ALA A 27 -9.15 12.34 -16.91
CA ALA A 27 -7.76 12.77 -16.87
C ALA A 27 -6.97 12.21 -15.67
N ALA A 28 -7.63 11.93 -14.54
CA ALA A 28 -7.00 11.47 -13.31
C ALA A 28 -7.77 10.28 -12.72
N PHE A 29 -7.05 9.35 -12.10
CA PHE A 29 -7.70 8.37 -11.24
C PHE A 29 -8.16 9.03 -9.94
N PRO A 30 -9.22 8.51 -9.30
CA PRO A 30 -9.44 8.81 -7.89
C PRO A 30 -8.22 8.37 -7.07
N PRO A 31 -7.93 9.00 -5.93
CA PRO A 31 -6.86 8.54 -5.05
C PRO A 31 -7.05 7.07 -4.71
N TYR A 32 -5.95 6.31 -4.64
CA TYR A 32 -5.99 4.89 -4.32
C TYR A 32 -4.80 4.47 -3.47
N ILE A 33 -4.95 3.36 -2.74
CA ILE A 33 -3.83 2.73 -2.04
C ILE A 33 -3.16 1.75 -2.99
N ALA A 34 -1.85 1.87 -3.14
CA ALA A 34 -1.04 1.02 -3.98
C ALA A 34 -1.21 -0.46 -3.63
N ALA A 35 -1.17 -1.30 -4.66
CA ALA A 35 -1.11 -2.75 -4.45
C ALA A 35 0.12 -3.17 -3.61
N GLY A 36 0.08 -4.39 -3.09
CA GLY A 36 1.14 -4.99 -2.27
C GLY A 36 0.79 -5.05 -0.78
N ALA A 37 0.34 -3.94 -0.19
CA ALA A 37 -0.15 -3.93 1.18
C ALA A 37 -1.16 -2.80 1.45
N VAL A 38 -2.31 -3.18 1.98
CA VAL A 38 -3.38 -2.26 2.40
C VAL A 38 -3.99 -2.76 3.70
N LEU A 39 -4.35 -1.82 4.57
CA LEU A 39 -5.13 -2.10 5.78
C LEU A 39 -6.53 -1.50 5.63
N LEU A 40 -7.54 -2.36 5.71
CA LEU A 40 -8.96 -2.01 5.59
C LEU A 40 -9.69 -2.38 6.89
N THR A 41 -10.77 -1.66 7.20
CA THR A 41 -11.69 -2.06 8.27
C THR A 41 -12.67 -3.11 7.73
N GLY A 42 -13.26 -3.90 8.62
CA GLY A 42 -14.32 -4.84 8.24
C GLY A 42 -15.52 -4.14 7.58
N GLN A 43 -15.85 -2.92 8.02
CA GLN A 43 -16.89 -2.09 7.42
C GLN A 43 -16.58 -1.75 5.96
N THR A 44 -15.37 -1.23 5.68
CA THR A 44 -14.97 -0.90 4.30
C THR A 44 -15.00 -2.11 3.38
N ILE A 45 -14.61 -3.29 3.88
CA ILE A 45 -14.71 -4.55 3.13
C ILE A 45 -16.17 -4.87 2.79
N ALA A 46 -17.09 -4.74 3.74
CA ALA A 46 -18.51 -4.99 3.51
C ALA A 46 -19.14 -4.00 2.51
N GLU A 47 -18.81 -2.71 2.62
CA GLU A 47 -19.27 -1.66 1.72
C GLU A 47 -18.74 -1.88 0.29
N PHE A 48 -17.46 -2.23 0.14
CA PHE A 48 -16.88 -2.58 -1.17
C PHE A 48 -17.59 -3.80 -1.76
N TYR A 49 -17.76 -4.86 -0.97
CA TYR A 49 -18.41 -6.08 -1.41
C TYR A 49 -19.83 -5.83 -1.94
N ALA A 50 -20.61 -4.99 -1.23
CA ALA A 50 -21.95 -4.61 -1.66
C ALA A 50 -21.96 -3.74 -2.94
N ALA A 51 -20.93 -2.91 -3.16
CA ALA A 51 -20.84 -2.02 -4.30
C ALA A 51 -20.35 -2.70 -5.59
N ILE A 52 -19.46 -3.70 -5.49
CA ILE A 52 -18.82 -4.37 -6.63
C ILE A 52 -19.81 -4.80 -7.74
N PRO A 53 -20.98 -5.42 -7.46
CA PRO A 53 -21.93 -5.82 -8.50
C PRO A 53 -22.51 -4.67 -9.33
N HIS A 54 -22.42 -3.44 -8.84
CA HIS A 54 -23.00 -2.25 -9.46
C HIS A 54 -21.98 -1.38 -10.19
N VAL A 55 -20.69 -1.75 -10.14
CA VAL A 55 -19.59 -0.98 -10.72
C VAL A 55 -18.93 -1.81 -11.80
N ARG A 56 -18.66 -1.19 -12.97
CA ARG A 56 -17.89 -1.85 -14.03
C ARG A 56 -16.51 -2.22 -13.50
N LEU A 57 -16.18 -3.50 -13.54
CA LEU A 57 -14.85 -3.98 -13.15
C LEU A 57 -13.76 -3.24 -13.93
N PHE A 58 -12.69 -2.90 -13.22
CA PHE A 58 -11.51 -2.25 -13.78
C PHE A 58 -10.30 -3.16 -13.59
N ARG A 59 -9.41 -3.21 -14.58
CA ARG A 59 -8.36 -4.23 -14.64
C ARG A 59 -7.22 -4.05 -13.62
N LEU A 60 -7.03 -2.83 -13.16
CA LEU A 60 -6.07 -2.48 -12.11
C LEU A 60 -6.84 -2.50 -10.80
N ASP A 61 -6.54 -3.47 -9.94
CA ASP A 61 -7.27 -3.75 -8.71
C ASP A 61 -7.14 -2.61 -7.70
N ASP A 62 -5.94 -2.07 -7.53
CA ASP A 62 -5.68 -0.90 -6.68
C ASP A 62 -6.48 0.33 -7.14
N VAL A 63 -6.45 0.66 -8.43
CA VAL A 63 -7.28 1.72 -9.02
C VAL A 63 -8.78 1.40 -8.87
N PHE A 64 -9.20 0.14 -9.07
CA PHE A 64 -10.59 -0.27 -8.91
C PHE A 64 -11.08 -0.02 -7.48
N THR A 65 -10.28 -0.35 -6.47
CA THR A 65 -10.61 -0.01 -5.07
C THR A 65 -10.61 1.50 -4.82
N GLY A 66 -9.79 2.28 -5.53
CA GLY A 66 -9.89 3.76 -5.55
C GLY A 66 -11.21 4.26 -6.12
N ILE A 67 -11.70 3.66 -7.20
CA ILE A 67 -13.02 3.96 -7.80
C ILE A 67 -14.13 3.64 -6.78
N LEU A 68 -14.10 2.47 -6.16
CA LEU A 68 -15.06 2.10 -5.10
C LEU A 68 -15.01 3.08 -3.93
N SER A 69 -13.81 3.43 -3.47
CA SER A 69 -13.60 4.39 -2.39
C SER A 69 -14.24 5.74 -2.72
N HIS A 70 -14.04 6.23 -3.94
CA HIS A 70 -14.61 7.49 -4.40
C HIS A 70 -16.14 7.45 -4.46
N LEU A 71 -16.73 6.39 -5.03
CA LEU A 71 -18.18 6.23 -5.14
C LEU A 71 -18.87 6.13 -3.76
N LEU A 72 -18.19 5.54 -2.78
CA LEU A 72 -18.68 5.36 -1.41
C LEU A 72 -18.27 6.50 -0.46
N ALA A 73 -17.60 7.55 -0.96
CA ALA A 73 -17.05 8.65 -0.16
C ALA A 73 -16.11 8.21 0.98
N ILE A 74 -15.37 7.11 0.76
CA ILE A 74 -14.35 6.59 1.67
C ILE A 74 -13.01 7.19 1.26
N THR A 75 -12.32 7.89 2.18
CA THR A 75 -11.05 8.55 1.87
C THR A 75 -9.86 7.60 2.06
N PRO A 76 -9.07 7.31 1.00
CA PRO A 76 -7.83 6.56 1.14
C PRO A 76 -6.80 7.33 1.97
N GLN A 77 -6.33 6.71 3.06
CA GLN A 77 -5.37 7.30 3.98
C GLN A 77 -3.94 6.84 3.66
N HIS A 78 -3.06 7.81 3.41
CA HIS A 78 -1.63 7.57 3.24
C HIS A 78 -0.96 7.21 4.56
N ASN A 79 -0.06 6.23 4.55
CA ASN A 79 0.80 5.89 5.67
C ASN A 79 2.20 5.53 5.13
N ALA A 80 3.20 6.35 5.46
CA ALA A 80 4.58 6.19 5.00
C ALA A 80 5.27 4.91 5.54
N ASN A 81 4.70 4.28 6.58
CA ASN A 81 5.18 3.02 7.13
C ASN A 81 4.80 1.81 6.25
N PHE A 82 4.03 2.02 5.19
CA PHE A 82 3.85 1.09 4.08
C PHE A 82 4.82 1.48 2.96
N ALA A 83 6.08 1.06 3.05
CA ALA A 83 7.11 1.45 2.11
C ALA A 83 6.91 0.79 0.74
N PHE A 84 6.39 1.54 -0.23
CA PHE A 84 6.20 1.03 -1.59
C PHE A 84 7.51 0.90 -2.37
N TYR A 85 8.47 1.81 -2.14
CA TYR A 85 9.81 1.70 -2.70
C TYR A 85 10.81 1.30 -1.61
N ARG A 86 11.69 0.35 -1.91
CA ARG A 86 12.74 -0.11 -0.99
C ARG A 86 13.67 1.03 -0.53
N GLN A 87 13.94 1.99 -1.42
CA GLN A 87 14.74 3.17 -1.13
C GLN A 87 14.06 4.10 -0.11
N SER A 88 12.72 4.15 -0.11
CA SER A 88 11.96 4.90 0.90
C SER A 88 12.18 4.35 2.30
N PHE A 89 12.33 3.03 2.43
CA PHE A 89 12.71 2.42 3.70
C PHE A 89 14.15 2.75 4.09
N ALA A 90 15.13 2.64 3.18
CA ALA A 90 16.53 2.92 3.49
C ALA A 90 16.75 4.39 3.93
N ALA A 91 16.11 5.33 3.24
CA ALA A 91 16.17 6.75 3.59
C ALA A 91 15.45 7.06 4.91
N ALA A 92 14.26 6.49 5.15
CA ALA A 92 13.56 6.63 6.42
C ALA A 92 14.34 6.00 7.57
N SER A 93 14.94 4.82 7.35
CA SER A 93 15.74 4.13 8.34
C SER A 93 17.02 4.89 8.70
N LEU A 94 17.67 5.54 7.73
CA LEU A 94 18.85 6.38 8.00
C LEU A 94 18.49 7.66 8.76
N ALA A 95 17.45 8.37 8.32
CA ALA A 95 17.01 9.63 8.93
C ALA A 95 16.45 9.43 10.36
N LEU A 96 15.91 8.24 10.63
CA LEU A 96 15.40 7.86 11.95
C LEU A 96 16.45 7.20 12.84
N ALA A 97 17.52 6.59 12.30
CA ALA A 97 18.64 6.09 13.10
C ALA A 97 19.45 7.21 13.79
N SER A 98 19.33 8.46 13.32
CA SER A 98 19.84 9.66 13.99
C SER A 98 18.91 10.22 15.08
N SER A 99 17.77 9.57 15.34
CA SER A 99 16.75 9.94 16.33
C SER A 99 16.46 8.73 17.23
N GLU A 100 16.15 8.92 18.52
CA GLU A 100 15.71 7.82 19.40
C GLU A 100 14.32 7.24 19.04
N THR A 101 13.81 7.53 17.84
CA THR A 101 12.48 7.11 17.39
C THR A 101 12.53 5.68 16.85
N THR A 102 11.70 4.81 17.41
CA THR A 102 11.52 3.44 16.91
C THR A 102 10.94 3.47 15.49
N ILE A 103 11.68 2.95 14.51
CA ILE A 103 11.19 2.77 13.14
C ILE A 103 10.03 1.77 13.18
N THR A 104 8.80 2.25 13.00
CA THR A 104 7.63 1.38 12.90
C THR A 104 7.34 1.10 11.43
N LEU A 105 7.98 0.09 10.85
CA LEU A 105 7.65 -0.40 9.51
C LEU A 105 6.46 -1.36 9.59
N ILE A 106 5.42 -1.15 8.76
CA ILE A 106 4.25 -2.04 8.71
C ILE A 106 4.37 -3.01 7.53
N ALA A 107 4.74 -2.50 6.36
CA ALA A 107 4.91 -3.31 5.14
C ALA A 107 5.96 -2.67 4.23
N VAL A 108 6.65 -3.49 3.45
CA VAL A 108 7.62 -3.05 2.44
C VAL A 108 7.53 -3.96 1.22
N HIS A 109 7.58 -3.38 0.03
CA HIS A 109 7.56 -4.12 -1.23
C HIS A 109 8.98 -4.62 -1.60
N ASP A 110 9.05 -5.56 -2.55
CA ASP A 110 10.29 -5.98 -3.24
C ASP A 110 11.26 -6.82 -2.38
N TYR A 111 10.73 -7.68 -1.52
CA TYR A 111 11.51 -8.66 -0.75
C TYR A 111 11.61 -10.00 -1.48
N SER A 112 12.80 -10.60 -1.48
CA SER A 112 12.96 -12.01 -1.85
C SER A 112 12.42 -12.93 -0.73
N PRO A 113 12.09 -14.21 -1.04
CA PRO A 113 11.72 -15.19 -0.01
C PRO A 113 12.77 -15.34 1.11
N GLU A 114 14.05 -15.31 0.76
CA GLU A 114 15.17 -15.39 1.70
C GLU A 114 15.23 -14.14 2.60
N GLU A 115 15.15 -12.94 2.01
CA GLU A 115 15.14 -11.68 2.75
C GLU A 115 13.96 -11.60 3.73
N MET A 116 12.79 -12.10 3.33
CA MET A 116 11.61 -12.16 4.18
C MET A 116 11.84 -13.08 5.39
N ARG A 117 12.37 -14.28 5.16
CA ARG A 117 12.70 -15.25 6.23
C ARG A 117 13.71 -14.66 7.21
N GLU A 118 14.82 -14.12 6.70
CA GLU A 118 15.87 -13.55 7.54
C GLU A 118 15.38 -12.37 8.37
N THR A 119 14.57 -11.51 7.77
CA THR A 119 14.00 -10.34 8.45
C THR A 119 13.04 -10.77 9.55
N TYR A 120 12.19 -11.76 9.27
CA TYR A 120 11.29 -12.33 10.27
C TYR A 120 12.05 -12.96 11.44
N GLU A 121 13.06 -13.78 11.18
CA GLU A 121 13.89 -14.40 12.22
C GLU A 121 14.59 -13.36 13.11
N LYS A 122 15.11 -12.28 12.52
CA LYS A 122 15.71 -11.16 13.26
C LYS A 122 14.68 -10.46 14.15
N ALA A 123 13.49 -10.17 13.62
CA ALA A 123 12.41 -9.52 14.37
C ALA A 123 11.96 -10.37 15.57
N MET A 124 11.80 -11.68 15.38
CA MET A 124 11.42 -12.61 16.45
C MET A 124 12.47 -12.68 17.58
N LYS A 125 13.76 -12.66 17.24
CA LYS A 125 14.85 -12.64 18.24
C LYS A 125 14.82 -11.35 19.06
N GLN A 126 14.63 -10.19 18.41
CA GLN A 126 14.55 -8.89 19.10
C GLN A 126 13.35 -8.83 20.04
N GLN A 127 12.17 -9.31 19.61
CA GLN A 127 10.98 -9.36 20.45
C GLN A 127 11.19 -10.23 21.69
N ASN A 128 11.84 -11.40 21.52
CA ASN A 128 12.13 -12.29 22.64
C ASN A 128 13.15 -11.68 23.63
N GLN A 129 14.17 -10.98 23.13
CA GLN A 129 15.13 -10.27 23.98
C GLN A 129 14.47 -9.15 24.78
N GLN A 130 13.56 -8.36 24.16
CA GLN A 130 12.82 -7.32 24.87
C GLN A 130 11.91 -7.90 25.97
N LYS A 131 11.24 -9.04 25.71
CA LYS A 131 10.44 -9.73 26.73
C LYS A 131 11.29 -10.19 27.91
N LEU A 132 12.51 -10.67 27.67
CA LEU A 132 13.43 -11.12 28.72
C LEU A 132 14.01 -9.97 29.57
N GLN A 133 14.06 -8.75 29.05
CA GLN A 133 14.52 -7.56 29.80
C GLN A 133 13.42 -6.92 30.65
N LEU A 134 12.18 -7.37 30.52
CA LEU A 134 11.02 -6.93 31.31
C LEU A 134 10.77 -7.79 32.56
N PHE A 135 11.64 -8.78 32.81
CA PHE A 135 11.69 -9.63 34.01
C PHE A 135 13.07 -9.58 34.65
#